data_AF-A0A7X8H183-F1
#
_entry.id   AF-A0A7X8H183-F1
#
_cell.length_a   1.000
_cell.length_b   1.000
_cell.length_c   1.000
_cell.angle_alpha   90.00
_cell.angle_beta   90.00
_cell.angle_gamma   90.00
#
_symmetry.space_group_name_H-M   'P 1'
#
loop_
_entity.id
_entity.type
_entity.pdbx_description
1 polymer ?
#
loop_
_entity_poly.entity_id
_entity_poly.type
_entity_poly.pdbx_seq_one_letter_code
_entity_poly.pdbx_strand_id
1 'polypeptide(L)'
;MSLNQIKKRIDSTRKTAQITKAMQMVSASKYNKMVQTSSRYFTYGQKLKKMVARLGKQQFDLLDDGVPMDVNEVKDIDFHDMLIERPIKKTGYLIITSDKGLAGGYNHSILKATETMFKQDHQDKSEVVVLAIGEPIAKFCR
;
A
#
# COMPACT_ATOMS: atom_id res chain seq x y z
N MET A 1 16.64 48.37 -3.99
CA MET A 1 17.28 47.15 -3.43
C MET A 1 18.78 47.32 -3.52
N SER A 2 19.52 47.06 -2.44
CA SER A 2 20.99 47.22 -2.41
C SER A 2 21.69 46.08 -3.16
N LEU A 3 22.78 46.35 -3.88
CA LEU A 3 23.64 45.35 -4.54
C LEU A 3 24.03 44.18 -3.60
N ASN A 4 24.23 44.48 -2.32
CA ASN A 4 24.55 43.48 -1.30
C ASN A 4 23.39 42.50 -1.04
N GLN A 5 22.13 42.93 -1.15
CA GLN A 5 20.97 42.06 -1.00
C GLN A 5 20.85 41.09 -2.18
N ILE A 6 21.13 41.57 -3.39
CA ILE A 6 21.13 40.73 -4.61
C ILE A 6 22.21 39.64 -4.49
N LYS A 7 23.43 40.03 -4.11
CA LYS A 7 24.53 39.08 -3.89
C LYS A 7 24.18 38.01 -2.85
N LYS A 8 23.60 38.41 -1.71
CA LYS A 8 23.13 37.47 -0.67
C LYS A 8 22.08 36.50 -1.19
N ARG A 9 21.13 36.95 -2.01
CA ARG A 9 20.08 36.09 -2.59
C ARG A 9 20.68 35.07 -3.56
N ILE A 10 21.64 35.47 -4.40
CA ILE A 10 22.36 34.57 -5.32
C ILE A 10 23.07 33.47 -4.53
N ASP A 11 23.82 33.85 -3.49
CA ASP A 11 24.54 32.88 -2.66
C ASP A 11 23.59 31.93 -1.93
N SER A 12 22.45 32.43 -1.44
CA SER A 12 21.42 31.58 -0.83
C SER A 12 20.83 30.58 -1.81
N THR A 13 20.43 31.02 -3.01
CA THR A 13 19.86 30.11 -4.03
C THR A 13 20.89 29.08 -4.49
N ARG A 14 22.16 29.47 -4.63
CA ARG A 14 23.25 28.54 -4.97
C ARG A 14 23.43 27.46 -3.89
N LYS A 15 23.40 27.84 -2.60
CA LYS A 15 23.45 26.88 -1.48
C LYS A 15 22.25 25.94 -1.49
N THR A 16 21.04 26.46 -1.65
CA THR A 16 19.83 25.63 -1.74
C THR A 16 19.90 24.64 -2.90
N ALA A 17 20.39 25.06 -4.07
CA ALA A 17 20.57 24.19 -5.24
C ALA A 17 21.57 23.05 -4.99
N GLN A 18 22.67 23.30 -4.25
CA GLN A 18 23.62 22.26 -3.87
C GLN A 18 23.00 21.23 -2.91
N ILE A 19 22.22 21.71 -1.92
CA ILE A 19 21.52 20.85 -0.96
C ILE A 19 20.51 19.96 -1.68
N THR A 20 19.66 20.51 -2.53
CA THR A 20 18.65 19.73 -3.27
C THR A 20 19.31 18.75 -4.25
N LYS A 21 20.44 19.12 -4.86
CA LYS A 21 21.21 18.21 -5.71
C LYS A 21 21.75 17.01 -4.93
N ALA A 22 22.28 17.23 -3.73
CA ALA A 22 22.71 16.15 -2.86
C ALA A 22 21.54 15.26 -2.42
N MET A 23 20.40 15.85 -2.04
CA MET A 23 19.18 15.10 -1.70
C MET A 23 18.67 14.25 -2.87
N GLN A 24 18.73 14.77 -4.10
CA GLN A 24 18.37 14.03 -5.32
C GLN A 24 19.27 12.79 -5.47
N MET A 25 20.59 12.95 -5.34
CA MET A 25 21.54 11.83 -5.46
C MET A 25 21.33 10.76 -4.38
N VAL A 26 21.09 11.18 -3.13
CA VAL A 26 20.79 10.26 -2.02
C VAL A 26 19.48 9.51 -2.28
N SER A 27 18.45 10.20 -2.77
CA SER A 27 17.15 9.59 -3.08
C SER A 27 17.25 8.60 -4.24
N ALA A 28 18.01 8.93 -5.28
CA ALA A 28 18.29 8.03 -6.39
C ALA A 28 19.03 6.75 -5.94
N SER A 29 20.03 6.89 -5.06
CA SER A 29 20.74 5.75 -4.48
C SER A 29 19.81 4.83 -3.68
N LYS A 30 18.94 5.41 -2.84
CA LYS A 30 17.92 4.66 -2.08
C LYS A 30 16.94 3.94 -2.99
N TYR A 31 16.45 4.61 -4.03
CA TYR A 31 15.55 4.02 -5.02
C TYR A 31 16.19 2.80 -5.69
N ASN A 32 17.43 2.92 -6.17
CA ASN A 32 18.14 1.80 -6.79
C ASN A 32 18.29 0.61 -5.84
N LYS A 33 18.62 0.85 -4.56
CA LYS A 33 18.69 -0.20 -3.54
C LYS A 33 17.32 -0.87 -3.30
N MET A 34 16.25 -0.08 -3.26
CA MET A 34 14.89 -0.60 -3.11
C MET A 34 14.48 -1.45 -4.32
N VAL A 35 14.75 -1.01 -5.55
CA VAL A 35 14.45 -1.77 -6.77
C VAL A 35 15.15 -3.12 -6.77
N GLN A 36 16.44 -3.16 -6.41
CA GLN A 36 17.19 -4.43 -6.30
C GLN A 36 16.59 -5.37 -5.24
N THR A 37 16.17 -4.83 -4.10
CA THR A 37 15.56 -5.62 -3.03
C THR A 37 14.17 -6.12 -3.43
N SER A 38 13.38 -5.28 -4.09
CA SER A 38 12.02 -5.59 -4.55
C SER A 38 12.01 -6.73 -5.57
N SER A 39 12.99 -6.78 -6.48
CA SER A 39 13.13 -7.88 -7.45
C SER A 39 13.19 -9.26 -6.77
N ARG A 40 13.88 -9.36 -5.63
CA ARG A 40 13.97 -10.62 -4.86
C ARG A 40 12.63 -11.01 -4.24
N TYR A 41 11.91 -10.04 -3.67
CA TYR A 41 10.57 -10.26 -3.13
C TYR A 41 9.56 -10.68 -4.19
N PHE A 42 9.68 -10.14 -5.40
CA PHE A 42 8.79 -10.47 -6.50
C PHE A 42 8.87 -11.96 -6.86
N THR A 43 10.07 -12.55 -6.95
CA THR A 43 10.24 -13.98 -7.20
C THR A 43 9.64 -14.84 -6.08
N TYR A 44 9.84 -14.45 -4.82
CA TYR A 44 9.26 -15.15 -3.67
C TYR A 44 7.72 -15.09 -3.71
N GLY A 45 7.14 -13.90 -3.89
CA GLY A 45 5.70 -13.68 -3.94
C GLY A 45 5.04 -14.49 -5.06
N GLN A 46 5.67 -14.59 -6.23
CA GLN A 46 5.16 -15.44 -7.31
C GLN A 46 5.13 -16.93 -6.95
N LYS A 47 6.19 -17.44 -6.30
CA LYS A 47 6.22 -18.85 -5.86
C LYS A 47 5.20 -19.11 -4.77
N LEU A 48 5.07 -18.20 -3.79
CA LEU A 48 4.08 -18.28 -2.73
C LEU A 48 2.66 -18.29 -3.31
N LYS A 49 2.35 -17.37 -4.23
CA LYS A 49 1.06 -17.33 -4.91
C LYS A 49 0.75 -18.65 -5.63
N LYS A 50 1.73 -19.24 -6.33
CA LYS A 50 1.56 -20.55 -6.99
C LYS A 50 1.31 -21.68 -5.99
N MET A 51 2.01 -21.68 -4.86
CA MET A 51 1.81 -22.69 -3.81
C MET A 51 0.42 -22.56 -3.19
N VAL A 52 0.02 -21.36 -2.78
CA VAL A 52 -1.31 -21.09 -2.22
C VAL A 52 -2.41 -21.43 -3.22
N ALA A 53 -2.25 -21.08 -4.50
CA ALA A 53 -3.21 -21.44 -5.55
C ALA A 53 -3.34 -22.95 -5.75
N ARG A 54 -2.22 -23.70 -5.65
CA ARG A 54 -2.24 -25.16 -5.74
C ARG A 54 -2.93 -25.80 -4.54
N LEU A 55 -2.67 -25.31 -3.33
CA LEU A 55 -3.31 -25.79 -2.11
C LEU A 55 -4.82 -25.48 -2.11
N GLY A 56 -5.19 -24.26 -2.49
CA GLY A 56 -6.58 -23.87 -2.67
C GLY A 56 -7.28 -24.76 -3.69
N LYS A 57 -6.68 -24.98 -4.87
CA LYS A 57 -7.26 -25.86 -5.89
C LYS A 57 -7.39 -27.31 -5.41
N GLN A 58 -6.39 -27.87 -4.72
CA GLN A 58 -6.47 -29.23 -4.18
C GLN A 58 -7.61 -29.38 -3.17
N GLN A 59 -7.89 -28.33 -2.38
CA GLN A 59 -9.03 -28.32 -1.45
C GLN A 59 -10.38 -28.23 -2.18
N PHE A 60 -10.44 -27.56 -3.35
CA PHE A 60 -11.63 -27.49 -4.21
C PHE A 60 -11.83 -28.75 -5.07
N ASP A 61 -10.76 -29.37 -5.59
CA ASP A 61 -10.84 -30.59 -6.42
C ASP A 61 -11.35 -31.79 -5.59
N LEU A 62 -11.12 -31.81 -4.26
CA LEU A 62 -11.74 -32.77 -3.33
C LEU A 62 -13.26 -32.63 -3.19
N LEU A 63 -13.85 -31.53 -3.67
CA LEU A 63 -15.30 -31.28 -3.66
C LEU A 63 -15.97 -31.65 -5.00
N ASP A 64 -15.20 -31.83 -6.07
CA ASP A 64 -15.71 -32.02 -7.44
C ASP A 64 -15.87 -33.50 -7.83
N ASP A 65 -15.29 -34.44 -7.06
CA ASP A 65 -15.41 -35.90 -7.29
C ASP A 65 -16.76 -36.52 -6.83
N GLY A 66 -17.82 -35.71 -6.75
CA GLY A 66 -19.20 -36.21 -6.69
C GLY A 66 -19.60 -36.97 -5.43
N VAL A 67 -18.84 -36.86 -4.33
CA VAL A 67 -19.26 -37.38 -3.02
C VAL A 67 -20.06 -36.30 -2.29
N PRO A 68 -21.38 -36.46 -2.10
CA PRO A 68 -22.15 -35.52 -1.30
C PRO A 68 -21.75 -35.69 0.16
N MET A 69 -20.90 -34.81 0.68
CA MET A 69 -20.60 -34.78 2.11
C MET A 69 -21.80 -34.18 2.85
N ASP A 70 -22.41 -35.00 3.70
CA ASP A 70 -23.44 -34.58 4.63
C ASP A 70 -22.90 -33.45 5.52
N VAL A 71 -23.61 -32.33 5.53
CA VAL A 71 -23.27 -31.06 6.19
C VAL A 71 -23.11 -31.17 7.72
N ASN A 72 -23.26 -32.37 8.29
CA ASN A 72 -23.18 -32.64 9.72
C ASN A 72 -21.94 -33.41 10.17
N GLU A 73 -21.14 -34.01 9.27
CA GLU A 73 -19.94 -34.79 9.65
C GLU A 73 -18.61 -34.08 9.38
N VAL A 74 -18.64 -32.86 8.85
CA VAL A 74 -17.44 -32.14 8.45
C VAL A 74 -17.21 -30.95 9.38
N LYS A 75 -16.81 -31.24 10.61
CA LYS A 75 -16.18 -30.20 11.45
C LYS A 75 -14.75 -29.85 11.02
N ASP A 76 -14.16 -30.62 10.09
CA ASP A 76 -12.71 -30.63 9.85
C ASP A 76 -12.28 -30.32 8.39
N ILE A 77 -13.16 -29.90 7.49
CA ILE A 77 -12.73 -29.19 6.27
C ILE A 77 -12.71 -27.71 6.59
N ASP A 78 -11.62 -27.30 7.23
CA ASP A 78 -11.31 -25.93 7.60
C ASP A 78 -10.98 -25.15 6.31
N PHE A 79 -12.00 -24.74 5.55
CA PHE A 79 -11.83 -23.67 4.58
C PHE A 79 -11.35 -22.48 5.38
N HIS A 80 -10.12 -22.03 5.13
CA HIS A 80 -9.64 -20.85 5.82
C HIS A 80 -10.66 -19.72 5.59
N ASP A 81 -11.18 -19.09 6.66
CA ASP A 81 -12.23 -18.05 6.65
C ASP A 81 -12.03 -16.92 5.62
N MET A 82 -10.81 -16.78 5.07
CA MET A 82 -10.46 -15.86 4.00
C MET A 82 -10.91 -16.29 2.59
N LEU A 83 -11.34 -17.54 2.39
CA LEU A 83 -11.77 -18.10 1.09
C LEU A 83 -13.29 -18.10 0.90
N ILE A 84 -14.06 -17.94 1.98
CA ILE A 84 -15.52 -17.94 1.95
C ILE A 84 -16.01 -16.51 1.73
N GLU A 85 -16.84 -16.29 0.71
CA GLU A 85 -17.49 -15.00 0.50
C GLU A 85 -18.55 -14.77 1.59
N ARG A 86 -18.51 -13.59 2.22
CA ARG A 86 -19.41 -13.22 3.30
C ARG A 86 -20.02 -11.84 3.05
N PRO A 87 -21.22 -11.56 3.57
CA PRO A 87 -21.82 -10.24 3.46
C PRO A 87 -20.91 -9.18 4.10
N ILE A 88 -20.66 -8.10 3.36
CA ILE A 88 -19.75 -7.03 3.75
C ILE A 88 -20.45 -6.13 4.78
N LYS A 89 -20.02 -6.22 6.04
CA LYS A 89 -20.48 -5.31 7.12
C LYS A 89 -19.57 -4.10 7.29
N LYS A 90 -18.27 -4.27 7.00
CA LYS A 90 -17.24 -3.22 7.05
C LYS A 90 -16.16 -3.54 6.03
N THR A 91 -15.57 -2.51 5.45
CA THR A 91 -14.48 -2.60 4.49
C THR A 91 -13.20 -2.04 5.10
N GLY A 92 -12.14 -2.86 5.07
CA GLY A 92 -10.81 -2.47 5.52
C GLY A 92 -9.98 -1.88 4.38
N TYR A 93 -9.45 -0.68 4.56
CA TYR A 93 -8.53 -0.04 3.64
C TYR A 93 -7.12 0.01 4.24
N LEU A 94 -6.16 -0.62 3.57
CA LEU A 94 -4.74 -0.44 3.85
C LEU A 94 -4.21 0.68 2.97
N ILE A 95 -3.86 1.81 3.58
CA ILE A 95 -3.41 3.00 2.87
C ILE A 95 -1.98 3.31 3.28
N ILE A 96 -1.10 3.38 2.29
CA ILE A 96 0.35 3.56 2.49
C ILE A 96 0.76 4.90 1.89
N THR A 97 1.34 5.76 2.72
CA THR A 97 1.90 7.07 2.35
C THR A 97 3.36 7.17 2.80
N SER A 98 4.05 8.23 2.40
CA SER A 98 5.43 8.50 2.80
C SER A 98 5.46 9.29 4.12
N ASP A 99 6.30 8.88 5.05
CA ASP A 99 6.63 9.66 6.26
C ASP A 99 7.41 10.94 5.95
N LYS A 100 8.05 11.02 4.78
CA LYS A 100 8.89 12.15 4.42
C LYS A 100 8.14 13.15 3.54
N GLY A 101 8.38 14.43 3.84
CA GLY A 101 8.05 15.55 2.96
C GLY A 101 9.01 15.67 1.77
N LEU A 102 8.79 16.69 0.93
CA LEU A 102 9.57 16.97 -0.29
C LEU A 102 9.55 15.85 -1.35
N ALA A 103 8.51 15.01 -1.33
CA ALA A 103 8.26 13.94 -2.30
C ALA A 103 7.34 14.39 -3.46
N GLY A 104 7.33 15.69 -3.75
CA GLY A 104 6.40 16.29 -4.73
C GLY A 104 4.93 16.08 -4.34
N GLY A 105 4.11 15.67 -5.31
CA GLY A 105 2.68 15.44 -5.12
C GLY A 105 2.29 14.06 -4.57
N TYR A 106 3.24 13.18 -4.24
CA TYR A 106 2.96 11.77 -3.93
C TYR A 106 1.88 11.58 -2.84
N ASN A 107 2.08 12.17 -1.67
CA ASN A 107 1.12 12.06 -0.57
C ASN A 107 -0.24 12.70 -0.94
N HIS A 108 -0.22 13.85 -1.61
CA HIS A 108 -1.45 14.53 -2.03
C HIS A 108 -2.27 13.67 -3.01
N SER A 109 -1.63 13.05 -4.00
CA SER A 109 -2.31 12.18 -4.96
C SER A 109 -2.96 10.96 -4.29
N ILE A 110 -2.28 10.35 -3.31
CA ILE A 110 -2.83 9.21 -2.56
C ILE A 110 -4.04 9.64 -1.73
N LEU A 111 -3.93 10.73 -0.97
CA LEU A 111 -5.02 11.23 -0.14
C LEU A 111 -6.26 11.58 -0.98
N LYS A 112 -6.06 12.20 -2.15
CA LYS A 112 -7.15 12.53 -3.07
C LYS A 112 -7.83 11.27 -3.64
N ALA A 113 -7.04 10.27 -4.02
CA ALA A 113 -7.56 8.98 -4.48
C ALA A 113 -8.37 8.28 -3.38
N THR A 114 -7.82 8.21 -2.17
CA THR A 114 -8.50 7.70 -0.98
C THR A 114 -9.83 8.41 -0.73
N GLU A 115 -9.84 9.74 -0.76
CA GLU A 115 -11.07 10.51 -0.55
C GLU A 115 -12.12 10.20 -1.63
N THR A 116 -11.69 10.00 -2.86
CA THR A 116 -12.59 9.65 -3.98
C THR A 116 -13.18 8.25 -3.77
N MET A 117 -12.36 7.28 -3.37
CA MET A 117 -12.81 5.92 -3.07
C MET A 117 -13.81 5.90 -1.91
N PHE A 118 -13.53 6.63 -0.83
CA PHE A 118 -14.47 6.70 0.30
C PHE A 118 -15.83 7.28 -0.08
N LYS A 119 -15.86 8.28 -0.97
CA LYS A 119 -17.12 8.88 -1.45
C LYS A 119 -17.89 7.99 -2.42
N GLN A 120 -17.20 7.13 -3.16
CA GLN A 120 -17.81 6.24 -4.15
C GLN A 120 -18.34 4.96 -3.50
N ASP A 121 -17.56 4.39 -2.58
CA ASP A 121 -17.81 3.04 -2.06
C ASP A 121 -18.65 3.03 -0.78
N HIS A 122 -18.71 4.15 -0.03
CA HIS A 122 -19.35 4.22 1.29
C HIS A 122 -20.22 5.46 1.44
N GLN A 123 -21.37 5.30 2.09
CA GLN A 123 -22.20 6.44 2.49
C GLN A 123 -21.98 6.83 3.95
N ASP A 124 -21.65 5.87 4.81
CA ASP A 124 -21.39 6.09 6.23
C ASP A 124 -19.92 5.79 6.59
N LYS A 125 -19.36 6.58 7.51
CA LYS A 125 -18.00 6.42 8.02
C LYS A 125 -17.87 5.17 8.90
N SER A 126 -18.96 4.67 9.48
CA SER A 126 -18.94 3.47 10.34
C SER A 126 -18.63 2.16 9.60
N GLU A 127 -18.76 2.17 8.28
CA GLU A 127 -18.52 1.04 7.38
C GLU A 127 -17.03 0.89 7.02
N VAL A 128 -16.20 1.89 7.33
CA VAL A 128 -14.80 1.96 6.91
C VAL A 128 -13.85 1.73 8.09
N VAL A 129 -12.87 0.85 7.89
CA VAL A 129 -11.73 0.68 8.82
C VAL A 129 -10.45 1.00 8.06
N VAL A 130 -9.66 1.96 8.53
CA VAL A 130 -8.41 2.34 7.86
C VAL A 130 -7.21 1.84 8.64
N LEU A 131 -6.36 1.04 7.98
CA LEU A 131 -5.01 0.75 8.44
C LEU A 131 -4.05 1.73 7.75
N ALA A 132 -3.64 2.73 8.51
CA ALA A 132 -2.87 3.87 8.03
C ALA A 132 -1.36 3.61 8.20
N ILE A 133 -0.61 3.55 7.10
CA ILE A 133 0.85 3.49 7.11
C ILE A 133 1.39 4.81 6.57
N GLY A 134 2.10 5.53 7.42
CA GLY A 134 2.69 6.83 7.11
C GLY A 134 2.07 7.97 7.91
N GLU A 135 2.89 8.93 8.34
CA GLU A 135 2.43 10.07 9.14
C GLU A 135 1.32 10.91 8.47
N PRO A 136 1.35 11.20 7.15
CA PRO A 136 0.31 12.02 6.51
C PRO A 136 -1.08 11.38 6.54
N ILE A 137 -1.19 10.09 6.21
CA ILE A 137 -2.48 9.39 6.25
C ILE A 137 -2.98 9.22 7.68
N ALA A 138 -2.08 8.96 8.63
CA ALA A 138 -2.45 8.88 10.05
C ALA A 138 -3.02 10.22 10.57
N LYS A 139 -2.52 11.36 10.09
CA LYS A 139 -3.09 12.68 10.38
C LYS A 139 -4.39 12.96 9.62
N PHE A 140 -4.50 12.49 8.39
CA PHE A 140 -5.71 12.67 7.56
C PHE A 140 -6.92 11.88 8.10
N CYS A 141 -6.68 10.70 8.66
CA CYS A 141 -7.72 9.83 9.23
C CYS A 141 -8.06 10.13 10.70
N ARG A 142 -7.33 11.04 11.36
CA ARG A 142 -7.66 11.56 12.69
C ARG A 142 -8.64 12.72 12.57
#